data_AF-A0A502E4H8-F1
#
_entry.id   AF-A0A502E4H8-F1
#
_cell.length_a   1.000
_cell.length_b   1.000
_cell.length_c   1.000
_cell.angle_alpha   90.00
_cell.angle_beta   90.00
_cell.angle_gamma   90.00
#
_symmetry.space_group_name_H-M   'P 1'
#
loop_
_entity.id
_entity.type
_entity.pdbx_description
1 polymer ?
#
loop_
_entity_poly.entity_id
_entity_poly.type
_entity_poly.pdbx_seq_one_letter_code
_entity_poly.pdbx_strand_id
1 'polypeptide(L)'
;MHAQSKKLSIDDQLLQDSIYKSNKKKVLNFSMKEFDVLFFEYFKRKNDPNIVLTKTEFYNYTVQIATFSDRLAKLYPEQKEVAAKNKEQWLSESYEEYLEFKASQKK
;
A
#
# COMPACT_ATOMS: atom_id res chain seq x y z
N MET A 1 -1.24 4.85 -24.52
CA MET A 1 -2.25 4.65 -23.46
C MET A 1 -1.83 5.51 -22.29
N HIS A 2 -2.58 6.58 -21.99
CA HIS A 2 -2.23 7.49 -20.90
C HIS A 2 -2.48 6.75 -19.59
N ALA A 3 -1.41 6.40 -18.87
CA ALA A 3 -1.49 6.20 -17.42
C ALA A 3 -1.82 7.57 -16.82
N GLN A 4 -3.10 7.96 -16.91
CA GLN A 4 -3.60 9.11 -16.21
C GLN A 4 -3.44 8.75 -14.75
N SER A 5 -2.44 9.35 -14.09
CA SER A 5 -2.24 9.27 -12.66
C SER A 5 -3.55 9.67 -11.99
N LYS A 6 -4.41 8.70 -11.70
CA LYS A 6 -5.71 8.93 -11.08
C LYS A 6 -5.40 9.52 -9.72
N LYS A 7 -5.66 10.82 -9.57
CA LYS A 7 -5.57 11.46 -8.27
C LYS A 7 -6.64 10.81 -7.40
N LEU A 8 -6.21 10.19 -6.32
CA LEU A 8 -7.09 9.72 -5.26
C LEU A 8 -8.05 10.83 -4.83
N SER A 9 -9.25 10.45 -4.37
CA SER A 9 -10.15 11.41 -3.75
C SER A 9 -9.47 12.09 -2.56
N ILE A 10 -9.91 13.32 -2.24
CA ILE A 10 -9.40 14.05 -1.07
C ILE A 10 -9.63 13.24 0.21
N ASP A 11 -10.76 12.53 0.32
CA ASP A 11 -11.05 11.67 1.47
C ASP A 11 -10.04 10.52 1.62
N ASP A 12 -9.62 9.94 0.49
CA ASP A 12 -8.63 8.85 0.48
C ASP A 12 -7.26 9.37 0.88
N GLN A 13 -6.87 10.53 0.37
CA GLN A 13 -5.61 11.19 0.74
C GLN A 13 -5.58 11.51 2.23
N LEU A 14 -6.65 12.08 2.78
CA LEU A 14 -6.76 12.39 4.21
C LEU A 14 -6.70 11.12 5.07
N LEU A 15 -7.36 10.04 4.64
CA LEU A 15 -7.30 8.75 5.32
C LEU A 15 -5.89 8.16 5.28
N GLN A 16 -5.25 8.14 4.12
CA GLN A 16 -3.88 7.66 3.96
C GLN A 16 -2.90 8.46 4.83
N ASP A 17 -3.03 9.79 4.86
CA ASP A 17 -2.20 10.66 5.72
C ASP A 17 -2.39 10.37 7.21
N SER A 18 -3.63 10.14 7.64
CA SER A 18 -3.95 9.78 9.02
C SER A 18 -3.31 8.44 9.42
N ILE A 19 -3.44 7.44 8.54
CA ILE A 19 -2.83 6.12 8.70
C ILE A 19 -1.30 6.23 8.71
N TYR A 20 -0.72 7.03 7.81
CA TYR A 20 0.71 7.24 7.72
C TYR A 20 1.25 7.85 9.02
N LYS A 21 0.66 8.94 9.49
CA LYS A 21 1.08 9.61 10.73
C LYS A 21 1.01 8.67 11.93
N SER A 22 -0.03 7.84 12.01
CA SER A 22 -0.23 6.90 13.11
C SER A 22 0.73 5.71 13.07
N ASN A 23 1.03 5.18 11.88
CA ASN A 23 1.82 3.96 11.72
C ASN A 23 3.31 4.21 11.42
N LYS A 24 3.71 5.42 11.01
CA LYS A 24 5.06 5.72 10.54
C LYS A 24 6.15 5.24 11.50
N LYS A 25 6.06 5.60 12.77
CA LYS A 25 7.07 5.20 13.77
C LYS A 25 7.16 3.68 13.91
N LYS A 26 6.00 3.00 13.90
CA LYS A 26 5.92 1.54 14.01
C LYS A 26 6.53 0.85 12.80
N VAL A 27 6.13 1.25 11.59
CA VAL A 27 6.61 0.65 10.33
C VAL A 27 8.09 0.93 10.10
N LEU A 28 8.57 2.13 10.43
CA LEU A 28 10.00 2.44 10.34
C LEU A 28 10.84 1.57 11.30
N ASN A 29 10.24 0.94 12.30
CA ASN A 29 10.89 -0.02 13.19
C ASN A 29 10.72 -1.49 12.76
N PHE A 30 9.88 -1.79 11.76
CA PHE A 30 9.69 -3.17 11.28
C PHE A 30 10.98 -3.81 10.80
N SER A 31 11.21 -5.04 11.24
CA SER A 31 12.17 -5.93 10.61
C SER A 31 11.71 -6.32 9.20
N MET A 32 12.63 -6.81 8.38
CA MET A 32 12.30 -7.28 7.04
C MET A 32 11.29 -8.44 7.09
N LYS A 33 11.37 -9.28 8.13
CA LYS A 33 10.40 -10.36 8.39
C LYS A 33 8.99 -9.85 8.69
N GLU A 34 8.86 -8.79 9.50
CA GLU A 34 7.55 -8.18 9.78
C GLU A 34 6.94 -7.56 8.53
N PHE A 35 7.79 -6.92 7.71
CA PHE A 35 7.37 -6.42 6.41
C PHE A 35 6.92 -7.54 5.48
N ASP A 36 7.69 -8.63 5.36
CA ASP A 36 7.32 -9.79 4.54
C ASP A 36 6.00 -10.38 5.00
N VAL A 37 5.78 -10.56 6.30
CA VAL A 37 4.51 -11.04 6.85
C VAL A 37 3.37 -10.12 6.46
N LEU A 38 3.52 -8.80 6.63
CA LEU A 38 2.51 -7.82 6.25
C LEU A 38 2.21 -7.85 4.74
N PHE A 39 3.26 -7.92 3.93
CA PHE A 39 3.16 -7.96 2.48
C PHE A 39 2.43 -9.24 2.04
N PHE A 40 2.88 -10.41 2.49
CA PHE A 40 2.23 -11.68 2.18
C PHE A 40 0.80 -11.74 2.69
N GLU A 41 0.50 -11.20 3.87
CA GLU A 41 -0.86 -11.14 4.41
C GLU A 41 -1.77 -10.29 3.51
N TYR A 42 -1.32 -9.09 3.11
CA TYR A 42 -2.06 -8.25 2.17
C TYR A 42 -2.34 -8.99 0.86
N PHE A 43 -1.33 -9.60 0.24
CA PHE A 43 -1.52 -10.34 -1.01
C PHE A 43 -2.41 -11.57 -0.84
N LYS A 44 -2.28 -12.29 0.28
CA LYS A 44 -3.16 -13.43 0.59
C LYS A 44 -4.61 -12.99 0.71
N ARG A 45 -4.89 -11.93 1.48
CA ARG A 45 -6.25 -11.39 1.64
C ARG A 45 -6.78 -10.74 0.36
N LYS A 46 -5.94 -10.05 -0.40
CA LYS A 46 -6.31 -9.45 -1.70
C LYS A 46 -6.72 -10.51 -2.71
N ASN A 47 -5.97 -11.61 -2.80
CA ASN A 47 -6.22 -12.69 -3.76
C ASN A 47 -7.31 -13.69 -3.32
N ASP A 48 -7.66 -13.77 -2.04
CA ASP A 48 -8.73 -14.67 -1.58
C ASP A 48 -10.11 -14.18 -2.06
N PRO A 49 -10.83 -14.90 -2.94
CA PRO A 49 -12.10 -14.44 -3.51
C PRO A 49 -13.22 -14.26 -2.47
N ASN A 50 -13.07 -14.88 -1.28
CA ASN A 50 -14.04 -14.79 -0.19
C ASN A 50 -13.79 -13.60 0.74
N ILE A 51 -12.62 -12.98 0.67
CA ILE A 51 -12.23 -11.85 1.52
C ILE A 51 -12.29 -10.56 0.70
N VAL A 52 -12.98 -9.57 1.24
CA VAL A 52 -12.94 -8.18 0.76
C VAL A 52 -12.46 -7.32 1.92
N LEU A 53 -11.31 -6.67 1.73
CA LEU A 53 -10.78 -5.72 2.69
C LEU A 53 -11.71 -4.51 2.76
N THR A 54 -11.91 -3.95 3.94
CA THR A 54 -12.54 -2.64 4.07
C THR A 54 -11.60 -1.54 3.55
N LYS A 55 -12.16 -0.37 3.24
CA LYS A 55 -11.39 0.81 2.80
C LYS A 55 -10.23 1.13 3.74
N THR A 56 -10.49 1.12 5.06
CA THR A 56 -9.49 1.36 6.09
C THR A 56 -8.43 0.27 6.12
N GLU A 57 -8.80 -1.01 6.06
CA GLU A 57 -7.82 -2.11 6.03
C GLU A 57 -6.94 -2.04 4.78
N PHE A 58 -7.53 -1.81 3.62
CA PHE A 58 -6.82 -1.67 2.35
C PHE A 58 -5.75 -0.57 2.45
N TYR A 59 -6.16 0.65 2.80
CA TYR A 59 -5.21 1.76 2.94
C TYR A 59 -4.22 1.54 4.09
N ASN A 60 -4.62 0.82 5.14
CA ASN A 60 -3.68 0.47 6.21
C ASN A 60 -2.56 -0.42 5.70
N TYR A 61 -2.85 -1.43 4.88
CA TYR A 61 -1.81 -2.25 4.25
C TYR A 61 -0.97 -1.43 3.26
N THR A 62 -1.59 -0.74 2.30
CA THR A 62 -0.84 -0.04 1.24
C THR A 62 0.04 1.08 1.81
N VAL A 63 -0.44 1.86 2.78
CA VAL A 63 0.34 2.92 3.43
C VAL A 63 1.47 2.35 4.28
N GLN A 64 1.26 1.23 4.98
CA GLN A 64 2.34 0.58 5.72
C GLN A 64 3.43 0.05 4.77
N ILE A 65 3.05 -0.58 3.65
CA ILE A 65 4.00 -1.03 2.63
C ILE A 65 4.76 0.17 2.02
N ALA A 66 4.05 1.23 1.66
CA ALA A 66 4.63 2.46 1.15
C ALA A 66 5.62 3.11 2.13
N THR A 67 5.26 3.16 3.41
CA THR A 67 6.11 3.72 4.48
C THR A 67 7.40 2.93 4.65
N PHE A 68 7.34 1.60 4.50
CA PHE A 68 8.53 0.78 4.60
C PHE A 68 9.53 1.04 3.47
N SER A 69 9.07 1.53 2.32
CA SER A 69 9.95 1.96 1.24
C SER A 69 10.88 3.10 1.65
N ASP A 70 10.47 3.99 2.58
CA ASP A 70 11.36 5.00 3.16
C ASP A 70 12.51 4.38 3.96
N ARG A 71 12.28 3.20 4.57
CA ARG A 71 13.33 2.43 5.26
C ARG A 71 14.23 1.72 4.25
N LEU A 72 13.68 1.11 3.21
CA LEU A 72 14.46 0.49 2.13
C LEU A 72 15.40 1.49 1.46
N ALA A 73 14.93 2.71 1.18
CA ALA A 73 15.75 3.78 0.61
C ALA A 73 16.95 4.17 1.50
N LYS A 74 16.85 3.98 2.83
CA LYS A 74 17.96 4.22 3.77
C LYS A 74 18.91 3.04 3.85
N LEU A 75 18.39 1.81 3.80
CA LEU A 75 19.18 0.59 3.87
C LEU A 75 19.93 0.30 2.56
N TYR A 76 19.31 0.62 1.42
CA TYR A 76 19.82 0.38 0.07
C TYR A 76 19.75 1.69 -0.74
N PRO A 77 20.72 2.61 -0.57
CA PRO A 77 20.72 3.90 -1.24
C PRO A 77 20.73 3.79 -2.77
N GLU A 78 21.32 2.72 -3.30
CA GLU A 78 21.32 2.37 -4.73
C GLU A 78 19.92 2.06 -5.27
N GLN A 79 19.01 1.61 -4.41
CA GLN A 79 17.60 1.31 -4.74
C GLN A 79 16.67 2.43 -4.30
N LYS A 80 17.18 3.60 -3.89
CA LYS A 80 16.38 4.72 -3.41
C LYS A 80 15.34 5.18 -4.43
N GLU A 81 15.71 5.23 -5.71
CA GLU A 81 14.76 5.60 -6.77
C GLU A 81 13.66 4.55 -6.94
N VAL A 82 14.02 3.27 -6.87
CA VAL A 82 13.06 2.15 -6.95
C VAL A 82 12.13 2.18 -5.74
N ALA A 83 12.65 2.42 -4.54
CA ALA A 83 11.87 2.55 -3.32
C ALA A 83 10.92 3.76 -3.37
N ALA A 84 11.37 4.89 -3.91
CA ALA A 84 10.51 6.07 -4.11
C ALA A 84 9.37 5.80 -5.10
N LYS A 85 9.67 5.13 -6.23
CA LYS A 85 8.66 4.73 -7.22
C LYS A 85 7.67 3.72 -6.63
N ASN A 86 8.15 2.70 -5.92
CA ASN A 86 7.30 1.72 -5.24
C ASN A 86 6.38 2.40 -4.23
N LYS A 87 6.91 3.34 -3.43
CA LYS A 87 6.11 4.12 -2.49
C LYS A 87 4.99 4.89 -3.19
N GLU A 88 5.32 5.61 -4.26
CA GLU A 88 4.34 6.36 -5.03
C GLU A 88 3.27 5.44 -5.63
N GLN A 89 3.68 4.30 -6.19
CA GLN A 89 2.77 3.31 -6.72
C GLN A 89 1.80 2.78 -5.64
N TRP A 90 2.31 2.43 -4.45
CA TRP A 90 1.48 1.96 -3.34
C TRP A 90 0.52 3.03 -2.83
N LEU A 91 0.92 4.29 -2.83
CA LEU A 91 0.05 5.41 -2.46
C LEU A 91 -0.96 5.76 -3.56
N SER A 92 -0.66 5.45 -4.82
CA SER A 92 -1.61 5.65 -5.94
C SER A 92 -2.70 4.60 -6.02
N GLU A 93 -2.53 3.44 -5.37
CA GLU A 93 -3.55 2.38 -5.35
C GLU A 93 -4.85 2.91 -4.72
N SER A 94 -5.96 2.81 -5.46
CA SER A 94 -7.27 3.22 -4.99
C SER A 94 -8.10 2.04 -4.48
N TYR A 95 -8.93 2.29 -3.45
CA TYR A 95 -9.84 1.27 -2.95
C TYR A 95 -10.90 0.89 -4.00
N GLU A 96 -11.29 1.83 -4.86
CA GLU A 96 -12.22 1.57 -5.96
C GLU A 96 -11.63 0.56 -6.95
N GLU A 97 -10.39 0.74 -7.39
CA GLU A 97 -9.70 -0.21 -8.29
C GLU A 97 -9.50 -1.57 -7.62
N TYR A 98 -9.26 -1.60 -6.31
CA TYR A 98 -9.26 -2.84 -5.56
C TYR A 98 -10.63 -3.55 -5.65
N LEU A 99 -11.75 -2.83 -5.46
CA LEU A 99 -13.07 -3.42 -5.57
C LEU A 99 -13.38 -3.90 -7.00
N GLU A 100 -12.98 -3.15 -8.02
CA GLU A 100 -13.09 -3.56 -9.43
C GLU A 100 -12.28 -4.84 -9.70
N PHE A 101 -11.05 -4.90 -9.21
CA PHE A 101 -10.22 -6.11 -9.26
C PHE A 101 -10.93 -7.29 -8.59
N LYS A 102 -11.46 -7.10 -7.36
CA LYS A 102 -12.20 -8.16 -6.64
C LYS A 102 -13.44 -8.61 -7.41
N ALA A 103 -14.15 -7.70 -8.06
CA ALA A 103 -15.32 -8.03 -8.88
C ALA A 103 -14.91 -8.86 -10.11
N SER A 104 -13.79 -8.52 -10.76
CA SER A 104 -13.27 -9.28 -11.92
C SER A 104 -12.80 -10.69 -11.57
N GLN A 105 -12.27 -10.92 -10.36
CA GLN A 105 -11.84 -12.24 -9.90
C GLN A 105 -13.01 -13.21 -9.62
N LYS A 106 -14.24 -12.69 -9.53
CA LYS A 106 -15.45 -13.51 -9.35
C LYS A 106 -16.16 -13.85 -10.66
N LYS A 107 -15.71 -13.29 -11.80
CA LYS A 107 -16.20 -13.63 -13.14
C LYS A 107 -15.43 -14.82 -13.70
#